data_AF-A8ZQH0-F1
#
_entry.id   AF-A8ZQH0-F1
#
_cell.length_a   1.000
_cell.length_b   1.000
_cell.length_c   1.000
_cell.angle_alpha   90.00
_cell.angle_beta   90.00
_cell.angle_gamma   90.00
#
_symmetry.space_group_name_H-M   'P 1'
#
loop_
_entity.id
_entity.type
_entity.pdbx_description
1 polymer ?
#
loop_
_entity_poly.entity_id
_entity_poly.type
_entity_poly.pdbx_seq_one_letter_code
_entity_poly.pdbx_strand_id
1 'polypeptide(L)'
;MRKTLIFTTFLIAGLANLSPAKANPAAEQCLNQIRLSQEEGSPSDSAKLLASIEHNGSQYHLIREGYNLPGVPNARTYLRTNAQGDCQEVLSYLEGSYPSQKVYEDRLGTAVFNKLRQAARSQSGK
;
A
#
# COMPACT_ATOMS: atom_id res chain seq x y z
N MET A 1 -30.19 47.96 18.50
CA MET A 1 -29.04 47.59 17.65
C MET A 1 -28.49 46.27 18.16
N ARG A 2 -28.63 45.19 17.38
CA ARG A 2 -28.21 43.81 17.72
C ARG A 2 -26.69 43.69 17.53
N LYS A 3 -25.95 43.28 18.56
CA LYS A 3 -24.54 42.87 18.46
C LYS A 3 -24.48 41.36 18.25
N THR A 4 -24.06 40.95 17.05
CA THR A 4 -23.93 39.56 16.63
C THR A 4 -22.70 38.93 17.29
N LEU A 5 -22.91 37.80 17.99
CA LEU A 5 -21.85 36.89 18.43
C LEU A 5 -21.24 36.19 17.22
N ILE A 6 -19.90 36.15 17.15
CA ILE A 6 -19.19 35.24 16.24
C ILE A 6 -18.73 34.05 17.09
N PHE A 7 -19.40 32.92 16.90
CA PHE A 7 -18.96 31.61 17.37
C PHE A 7 -17.86 31.11 16.43
N THR A 8 -16.63 31.04 16.92
CA THR A 8 -15.51 30.45 16.19
C THR A 8 -15.55 28.94 16.37
N THR A 9 -16.14 28.24 15.40
CA THR A 9 -16.18 26.78 15.35
C THR A 9 -14.77 26.26 15.02
N PHE A 10 -14.12 25.64 16.00
CA PHE A 10 -12.93 24.81 15.79
C PHE A 10 -13.31 23.61 14.92
N LEU A 11 -12.91 23.63 13.65
CA LEU A 11 -12.91 22.45 12.79
C LEU A 11 -11.80 21.51 13.29
N ILE A 12 -12.16 20.53 14.10
CA ILE A 12 -11.33 19.34 14.32
C ILE A 12 -11.51 18.48 13.06
N ALA A 13 -10.64 18.69 12.07
CA ALA A 13 -10.58 17.86 10.87
C ALA A 13 -10.30 16.42 11.29
N GLY A 14 -11.19 15.52 10.87
CA GLY A 14 -11.30 14.17 11.40
C GLY A 14 -10.03 13.35 11.21
N LEU A 15 -9.65 12.67 12.30
CA LEU A 15 -8.91 11.42 12.23
C LEU A 15 -9.83 10.41 11.54
N ALA A 16 -9.78 10.36 10.22
CA ALA A 16 -10.42 9.30 9.46
C ALA A 16 -9.89 7.97 10.00
N ASN A 17 -10.80 7.16 10.54
CA ASN A 17 -10.55 5.81 11.00
C ASN A 17 -9.70 5.07 9.94
N LEU A 18 -8.41 4.89 10.22
CA LEU A 18 -7.52 4.01 9.47
C LEU A 18 -7.85 2.56 9.83
N SER A 19 -9.09 2.15 9.61
CA SER A 19 -9.40 0.73 9.50
C SER A 19 -8.65 0.23 8.26
N PRO A 20 -7.91 -0.88 8.34
CA PRO A 20 -7.27 -1.44 7.15
C PRO A 20 -8.38 -1.69 6.13
N ALA A 21 -8.31 -0.98 5.00
CA ALA A 21 -9.25 -1.21 3.92
C ALA A 21 -9.08 -2.67 3.50
N LYS A 22 -10.17 -3.42 3.38
CA LYS A 22 -10.13 -4.72 2.72
C LYS A 22 -9.60 -4.47 1.31
N ALA A 23 -8.59 -5.22 0.87
CA ALA A 23 -8.07 -5.06 -0.48
C ALA A 23 -9.21 -5.24 -1.48
N ASN A 24 -9.27 -4.35 -2.47
CA ASN A 24 -10.14 -4.48 -3.62
C ASN A 24 -9.89 -5.85 -4.27
N PRO A 25 -10.92 -6.64 -4.60
CA PRO A 25 -10.76 -7.90 -5.34
C PRO A 25 -9.90 -7.76 -6.63
N ALA A 26 -9.90 -6.58 -7.26
CA ALA A 26 -9.03 -6.28 -8.40
C ALA A 26 -7.53 -6.36 -8.07
N ALA A 27 -7.13 -6.21 -6.80
CA ALA A 27 -5.74 -6.30 -6.37
C ALA A 27 -5.18 -7.72 -6.48
N GLU A 28 -6.00 -8.74 -6.22
CA GLU A 28 -5.59 -10.14 -6.37
C GLU A 28 -5.44 -10.51 -7.84
N GLN A 29 -6.41 -10.11 -8.67
CA GLN A 29 -6.33 -10.28 -10.12
C GLN A 29 -5.11 -9.57 -10.71
N CYS A 30 -4.83 -8.35 -10.23
CA CYS A 30 -3.65 -7.60 -10.63
C CYS A 30 -2.36 -8.34 -10.27
N LEU A 31 -2.20 -8.78 -9.02
CA LEU A 31 -0.98 -9.44 -8.59
C LEU A 31 -0.71 -10.69 -9.45
N ASN A 32 -1.76 -11.43 -9.78
CA ASN A 32 -1.66 -12.58 -10.68
C ASN A 32 -1.22 -12.17 -12.10
N GLN A 33 -1.75 -11.07 -12.65
CA GLN A 33 -1.34 -10.57 -13.97
C GLN A 33 0.13 -10.13 -14.03
N ILE A 34 0.59 -9.40 -13.01
CA ILE A 34 1.98 -8.96 -12.90
C ILE A 34 2.91 -10.17 -12.84
N ARG A 35 2.57 -11.17 -12.02
CA ARG A 35 3.36 -12.40 -11.89
C ARG A 35 3.44 -13.19 -13.19
N LEU A 36 2.38 -13.22 -13.99
CA LEU A 36 2.37 -13.90 -15.29
C LEU A 36 3.18 -13.15 -16.36
N SER A 37 3.40 -11.84 -16.17
CA SER A 37 4.09 -10.98 -17.13
C SER A 37 5.61 -10.88 -16.86
N GLN A 38 6.10 -11.40 -15.73
CA GLN A 38 7.54 -11.49 -15.44
C GLN A 38 8.14 -12.70 -16.16
N GLU A 39 8.54 -12.53 -17.41
CA GLU A 39 9.14 -13.58 -18.26
C GLU A 39 10.52 -14.10 -17.77
N GLU A 40 11.18 -13.43 -16.81
CA GLU A 40 12.56 -13.76 -16.38
C GLU A 40 12.74 -14.05 -14.88
N GLY A 41 11.66 -14.23 -14.11
CA GLY A 41 11.72 -14.52 -12.67
C GLY A 41 10.95 -15.78 -12.29
N SER A 42 11.42 -16.52 -11.28
CA SER A 42 10.57 -17.53 -10.64
C SER A 42 9.37 -16.82 -10.00
N PRO A 43 8.12 -17.09 -10.41
CA PRO A 43 6.97 -16.46 -9.79
C PRO A 43 6.96 -16.81 -8.30
N SER A 44 6.55 -15.86 -7.45
CA SER A 44 6.40 -16.14 -6.02
C SER A 44 5.45 -17.32 -5.81
N ASP A 45 5.66 -18.14 -4.78
CA ASP A 45 4.78 -19.26 -4.46
C ASP A 45 3.59 -18.83 -3.60
N SER A 46 3.78 -17.73 -2.85
CA SER A 46 2.78 -17.21 -1.93
C SER A 46 2.78 -15.69 -1.94
N ALA A 47 1.61 -15.11 -1.62
CA ALA A 47 1.46 -13.69 -1.44
C ALA A 47 0.60 -13.42 -0.20
N LYS A 48 1.07 -12.51 0.66
CA LYS A 48 0.34 -12.06 1.86
C LYS A 48 0.20 -10.54 1.82
N LEU A 49 -1.05 -10.07 1.82
CA LEU A 49 -1.32 -8.65 2.02
C LEU A 49 -0.91 -8.23 3.44
N LEU A 50 0.00 -7.26 3.54
CA LEU A 50 0.46 -6.68 4.81
C LEU A 50 -0.24 -5.37 5.15
N ALA A 51 -0.66 -4.61 4.14
CA ALA A 51 -1.40 -3.37 4.33
C ALA A 51 -2.12 -2.97 3.04
N SER A 52 -3.25 -2.29 3.19
CA SER A 52 -3.95 -1.64 2.09
C SER A 52 -4.54 -0.30 2.56
N ILE A 53 -4.42 0.73 1.73
CA ILE A 53 -4.92 2.08 2.01
C ILE A 53 -5.57 2.70 0.77
N GLU A 54 -6.52 3.60 1.00
CA GLU A 54 -7.08 4.47 -0.04
C GLU A 54 -6.34 5.82 -0.09
N HIS A 55 -6.04 6.30 -1.30
CA HIS A 55 -5.51 7.64 -1.53
C HIS A 55 -5.85 8.16 -2.93
N ASN A 56 -6.55 9.30 -2.99
CA ASN A 56 -6.91 10.02 -4.22
C ASN A 56 -7.58 9.13 -5.28
N GLY A 57 -8.53 8.29 -4.87
CA GLY A 57 -9.27 7.41 -5.79
C GLY A 57 -8.47 6.19 -6.29
N SER A 58 -7.30 5.93 -5.71
CA SER A 58 -6.55 4.70 -5.92
C SER A 58 -6.34 4.00 -4.58
N GLN A 59 -6.28 2.67 -4.63
CA GLN A 59 -5.89 1.85 -3.50
C GLN A 59 -4.42 1.43 -3.67
N TYR A 60 -3.68 1.48 -2.58
CA TYR A 60 -2.27 1.08 -2.53
C TYR A 60 -2.11 -0.09 -1.58
N HIS A 61 -1.34 -1.08 -2.01
CA HIS A 61 -1.16 -2.34 -1.30
C HIS A 61 0.31 -2.59 -1.02
N LEU A 62 0.61 -3.07 0.17
CA LEU A 62 1.91 -3.65 0.49
C LEU A 62 1.72 -5.15 0.66
N ILE A 63 2.40 -5.91 -0.19
CA ILE A 63 2.30 -7.36 -0.26
C ILE A 63 3.67 -7.95 0.03
N ARG A 64 3.70 -9.02 0.82
CA ARG A 64 4.88 -9.86 0.99
C ARG A 64 4.74 -11.09 0.11
N GLU A 65 5.71 -11.31 -0.75
CA GLU A 65 5.76 -12.46 -1.64
C GLU A 65 6.82 -13.45 -1.13
N GLY A 66 6.46 -14.72 -1.07
CA GLY A 66 7.35 -15.79 -0.62
C GLY A 66 7.71 -16.74 -1.74
N TYR A 67 8.94 -17.24 -1.72
CA TYR A 67 9.48 -18.18 -2.70
C TYR A 67 9.85 -19.50 -1.98
N ASN A 68 9.53 -20.64 -2.59
CA ASN A 68 9.85 -21.98 -2.12
C ASN A 68 11.25 -22.44 -2.58
N LEU A 69 12.04 -21.52 -3.12
CA LEU A 69 13.41 -21.77 -3.56
C LEU A 69 14.39 -21.54 -2.40
N PRO A 70 15.23 -22.53 -2.07
CA PRO A 70 16.25 -22.38 -1.04
C PRO A 70 17.17 -21.19 -1.33
N GLY A 71 17.37 -20.32 -0.34
CA GLY A 71 18.27 -19.16 -0.44
C GLY A 71 17.67 -17.93 -1.13
N VAL A 72 16.44 -18.00 -1.64
CA VAL A 72 15.74 -16.82 -2.18
C VAL A 72 14.98 -16.13 -1.05
N PRO A 73 15.31 -14.88 -0.69
CA PRO A 73 14.56 -14.14 0.32
C PRO A 73 13.17 -13.77 -0.21
N ASN A 74 12.22 -13.57 0.71
CA ASN A 74 10.91 -13.01 0.38
C ASN A 74 11.05 -11.64 -0.29
N ALA A 75 10.06 -11.23 -1.08
CA ALA A 75 9.98 -9.90 -1.65
C ALA A 75 8.89 -9.06 -0.98
N ARG A 76 9.03 -7.74 -1.08
CA ARG A 76 7.98 -6.76 -0.77
C ARG A 76 7.61 -6.01 -2.02
N THR A 77 6.32 -6.07 -2.34
CA THR A 77 5.77 -5.47 -3.55
C THR A 77 4.70 -4.45 -3.18
N TYR A 78 4.83 -3.28 -3.78
CA TYR A 78 3.89 -2.18 -3.66
C TYR A 78 3.08 -2.10 -4.93
N LEU A 79 1.77 -2.29 -4.82
CA LEU A 79 0.84 -2.19 -5.94
C LEU A 79 -0.06 -0.97 -5.79
N ARG A 80 -0.40 -0.36 -6.93
CA ARG A 80 -1.47 0.63 -7.04
C ARG A 80 -2.57 0.05 -7.93
N THR A 81 -3.81 0.11 -7.46
CA THR A 81 -5.02 -0.22 -8.22
C THR A 81 -5.97 0.97 -8.26
N ASN A 82 -6.64 1.21 -9.38
CA ASN A 82 -7.73 2.21 -9.45
C ASN A 82 -9.11 1.53 -9.51
N ALA A 83 -10.17 2.34 -9.55
CA ALA A 83 -11.55 1.86 -9.59
C ALA A 83 -11.91 1.15 -10.92
N GLN A 84 -11.15 1.40 -11.98
CA GLN A 84 -11.34 0.81 -13.32
C GLN A 84 -10.68 -0.57 -13.43
N GLY A 85 -9.91 -0.98 -12.42
CA GLY A 85 -9.15 -2.24 -12.43
C GLY A 85 -7.76 -2.11 -13.04
N ASP A 86 -7.32 -0.89 -13.41
CA ASP A 86 -5.93 -0.68 -13.81
C ASP A 86 -5.03 -0.96 -12.63
N CYS A 87 -3.89 -1.58 -12.93
CA CYS A 87 -2.93 -1.92 -11.92
C CYS A 87 -1.49 -1.70 -12.35
N GLN A 88 -0.68 -1.30 -11.38
CA GLN A 88 0.73 -1.02 -11.58
C GLN A 88 1.55 -1.49 -10.37
N GLU A 89 2.64 -2.21 -10.64
CA GLU A 89 3.73 -2.35 -9.69
C GLU A 89 4.47 -1.02 -9.57
N VAL A 90 4.45 -0.44 -8.37
CA VAL A 90 5.10 0.84 -8.09
C VAL A 90 6.56 0.63 -7.71
N LEU A 91 6.80 -0.39 -6.88
CA LEU A 91 8.10 -0.74 -6.33
C LEU A 91 8.07 -2.20 -5.85
N SER A 92 9.07 -2.98 -6.23
CA SER A 92 9.34 -4.30 -5.64
C SER A 92 10.82 -4.42 -5.24
N TYR A 93 11.09 -5.14 -4.16
CA TYR A 93 12.45 -5.44 -3.70
C TYR A 93 12.50 -6.67 -2.80
N LEU A 94 13.67 -7.31 -2.74
CA LEU A 94 13.93 -8.43 -1.84
C LEU A 94 14.12 -7.97 -0.39
N GLU A 95 13.48 -8.64 0.56
CA GLU A 95 13.68 -8.39 2.00
C GLU A 95 15.17 -8.53 2.35
N GLY A 96 15.73 -7.50 3.00
CA GLY A 96 17.17 -7.38 3.27
C GLY A 96 17.87 -6.29 2.46
N SER A 97 17.36 -5.95 1.27
CA SER A 97 17.96 -4.91 0.40
C SER A 97 17.46 -3.48 0.66
N TYR A 98 16.26 -3.35 1.21
CA TYR A 98 15.54 -2.12 1.59
C TYR A 98 15.93 -0.83 0.84
N PRO A 99 15.08 -0.35 -0.09
CA PRO A 99 15.24 0.95 -0.73
C PRO A 99 15.40 2.09 0.30
N SER A 100 16.08 3.17 -0.11
CA SER A 100 16.20 4.37 0.72
C SER A 100 14.83 5.05 0.90
N GLN A 101 14.69 5.86 1.95
CA GLN A 101 13.46 6.63 2.19
C GLN A 101 13.06 7.46 0.96
N LYS A 102 14.04 8.09 0.29
CA LYS A 102 13.80 8.89 -0.91
C LYS A 102 13.17 8.07 -2.03
N VAL A 103 13.59 6.82 -2.25
CA VAL A 103 12.99 5.95 -3.28
C VAL A 103 11.51 5.70 -2.98
N TYR A 104 11.14 5.46 -1.73
CA TYR A 104 9.72 5.33 -1.38
C TYR A 104 8.95 6.61 -1.65
N GLU A 105 9.49 7.76 -1.25
CA GLU A 105 8.84 9.05 -1.44
C GLU A 105 8.68 9.41 -2.92
N ASP A 106 9.70 9.14 -3.75
CA ASP A 106 9.67 9.39 -5.19
C ASP A 106 8.66 8.47 -5.91
N ARG A 107 8.57 7.20 -5.50
CA ARG A 107 7.75 6.20 -6.20
C ARG A 107 6.29 6.18 -5.72
N LEU A 108 6.06 6.32 -4.41
CA LEU A 108 4.72 6.24 -3.81
C LEU A 108 4.14 7.62 -3.49
N GLY A 109 4.98 8.63 -3.27
CA GLY A 109 4.60 9.86 -2.59
C GLY A 109 4.66 9.72 -1.07
N THR A 110 5.13 10.77 -0.40
CA THR A 110 5.33 10.80 1.06
C THR A 110 4.07 10.43 1.86
N ALA A 111 2.89 10.89 1.42
CA ALA A 111 1.63 10.62 2.09
C ALA A 111 1.24 9.14 2.03
N VAL A 112 1.38 8.50 0.86
CA VAL A 112 1.08 7.08 0.65
C VAL A 112 2.05 6.22 1.45
N PHE A 113 3.35 6.50 1.35
CA PHE A 113 4.38 5.74 2.07
C PHE A 113 4.14 5.75 3.59
N ASN A 114 3.87 6.93 4.17
CA ASN A 114 3.63 7.05 5.60
C ASN A 114 2.38 6.29 6.05
N LYS A 115 1.27 6.39 5.29
CA LYS A 115 0.03 5.68 5.59
C LYS A 115 0.21 4.16 5.49
N LEU A 116 0.89 3.65 4.46
CA LEU A 116 1.17 2.22 4.33
C LEU A 116 2.05 1.72 5.48
N ARG A 117 3.10 2.48 5.84
CA ARG A 117 3.98 2.14 6.96
C ARG A 117 3.20 2.07 8.27
N GLN A 118 2.28 3.01 8.51
CA GLN A 118 1.42 3.03 9.68
C GLN A 118 0.46 1.83 9.69
N ALA A 119 -0.19 1.55 8.55
CA ALA A 119 -1.14 0.44 8.41
C ALA A 119 -0.46 -0.93 8.58
N ALA A 120 0.76 -1.12 8.07
CA ALA A 120 1.50 -2.37 8.23
C ALA A 120 1.91 -2.63 9.70
N ARG A 121 2.26 -1.56 10.43
CA ARG A 121 2.60 -1.65 11.86
C ARG A 121 1.40 -2.04 12.72
N SER A 122 0.21 -1.51 12.44
CA SER A 122 -1.00 -1.85 13.21
C SER A 122 -1.45 -3.29 13.00
N GLN A 123 -1.10 -3.90 11.87
CA GLN A 123 -1.38 -5.31 11.59
C GLN A 123 -0.35 -6.28 12.18
N SER A 124 0.87 -5.81 12.49
CA SER A 124 1.95 -6.64 13.05
C SER A 124 1.91 -6.72 14.58
N GLY A 125 1.09 -5.88 15.24
CA GLY A 125 0.91 -5.85 16.70
C GLY A 125 -0.30 -6.65 17.20
N LYS A 126 -0.87 -7.51 16.37
CA LYS A 126 -1.92 -8.48 16.71
C LYS A 126 -1.39 -9.89 16.50
#